data_AF-A0A5J4P4R1-F1
#
_entry.id   AF-A0A5J4P4R1-F1
#
_cell.length_a   1.000
_cell.length_b   1.000
_cell.length_c   1.000
_cell.angle_alpha   90.00
_cell.angle_beta   90.00
_cell.angle_gamma   90.00
#
_symmetry.space_group_name_H-M   'P 1'
#
loop_
_entity.id
_entity.type
_entity.pdbx_description
1 polymer ?
#
loop_
_entity_poly.entity_id
_entity_poly.type
_entity_poly.pdbx_seq_one_letter_code
_entity_poly.pdbx_strand_id
1 'polypeptide(L)' 'NTEAVLRIETRLATAAYDKVKLRDPYANYNKISLEELQKLVPYINWNSYFTTLGLENVNEWNVSQKESLVEVGTIIAS' A
#
# COMPACT_ATOMS: atom_id res chain seq x y z
N ASN A 1 13.30 -3.15 21.79
CA ASN A 1 12.96 -3.61 20.43
C ASN A 1 11.51 -4.03 20.27
N THR A 2 10.91 -4.81 21.18
CA THR A 2 9.50 -5.23 21.09
C THR A 2 8.49 -4.08 21.01
N GLU A 3 8.69 -3.00 21.76
CA GLU A 3 7.81 -1.83 21.75
C GLU A 3 7.78 -1.11 20.39
N ALA A 4 8.91 -1.07 19.68
CA ALA A 4 8.98 -0.45 18.36
C ALA A 4 8.22 -1.28 17.31
N VAL A 5 8.36 -2.62 17.38
CA VAL A 5 7.61 -3.54 16.52
C VAL A 5 6.11 -3.41 16.79
N LEU A 6 5.69 -3.47 18.06
CA LEU A 6 4.27 -3.35 18.44
C LEU A 6 3.68 -2.00 17.99
N ARG A 7 4.44 -0.91 18.09
CA ARG A 7 4.01 0.41 17.61
C ARG A 7 3.76 0.39 16.09
N ILE A 8 4.66 -0.21 15.31
CA ILE A 8 4.51 -0.34 13.86
C ILE A 8 3.27 -1.19 13.54
N GLU A 9 3.14 -2.37 14.16
CA GLU A 9 2.01 -3.28 13.96
C GLU A 9 0.67 -2.60 14.32
N THR A 10 0.63 -1.82 15.39
CA THR A 10 -0.57 -1.08 15.81
C THR A 10 -0.97 -0.03 14.79
N ARG A 11 0.00 0.71 14.23
CA ARG A 11 -0.27 1.70 13.16
C ARG A 11 -0.83 1.01 11.91
N LEU A 12 -0.21 -0.08 11.47
CA LEU A 12 -0.68 -0.85 10.31
C LEU A 12 -2.09 -1.40 10.54
N ALA A 13 -2.37 -1.94 11.73
CA ALA A 13 -3.70 -2.46 12.07
C ALA A 13 -4.77 -1.36 12.11
N THR A 14 -4.43 -0.16 12.58
CA THR A 14 -5.35 0.99 12.64
C THR A 14 -5.73 1.49 11.25
N ALA A 15 -4.80 1.45 10.29
CA ALA A 15 -5.05 1.87 8.91
C ALA A 15 -5.70 0.78 8.02
N ALA A 16 -5.73 -0.47 8.49
CA ALA A 16 -6.38 -1.57 7.76
C ALA A 16 -7.91 -1.42 7.76
N TYR A 17 -8.55 -1.90 6.70
CA TYR A 17 -10.01 -1.93 6.61
C TYR A 17 -10.61 -2.87 7.66
N ASP A 18 -11.78 -2.50 8.16
CA ASP A 18 -12.59 -3.41 8.97
C ASP A 18 -13.18 -4.56 8.13
N LYS A 19 -13.74 -5.57 8.82
CA LYS A 19 -14.31 -6.76 8.18
C LYS A 19 -15.50 -6.46 7.26
N VAL A 20 -16.19 -5.34 7.45
CA VAL A 20 -17.34 -4.96 6.60
C VAL A 20 -16.82 -4.33 5.32
N LYS A 21 -15.91 -3.36 5.42
CA LYS A 21 -15.28 -2.70 4.27
C LYS A 21 -14.45 -3.66 3.41
N LEU A 22 -13.84 -4.69 4.01
CA LEU A 22 -13.15 -5.76 3.26
C LEU A 22 -14.08 -6.59 2.36
N ARG A 23 -15.38 -6.64 2.65
CA ARG A 23 -16.35 -7.35 1.81
C ARG A 23 -16.90 -6.49 0.67
N ASP A 24 -16.60 -5.20 0.65
CA ASP A 24 -16.99 -4.31 -0.43
C ASP A 24 -15.99 -4.43 -1.60
N PRO A 25 -16.38 -5.03 -2.73
CA PRO A 25 -15.49 -5.17 -3.88
C PRO A 25 -15.11 -3.82 -4.49
N TYR A 26 -15.97 -2.81 -4.42
CA TYR A 26 -15.67 -1.48 -4.94
C TYR A 26 -14.64 -0.75 -4.07
N ALA A 27 -14.62 -1.00 -2.77
CA ALA A 27 -13.61 -0.46 -1.87
C ALA A 27 -12.22 -1.11 -2.11
N ASN A 28 -12.17 -2.36 -2.58
CA ASN A 28 -10.96 -3.17 -2.75
C ASN A 28 -10.45 -3.26 -4.19
N TYR A 29 -11.14 -2.63 -5.15
CA TYR A 29 -10.77 -2.65 -6.55
C TYR A 29 -10.48 -1.23 -7.03
N ASN A 30 -9.20 -0.85 -6.96
CA ASN A 30 -8.75 0.45 -7.38
C ASN A 30 -7.67 0.30 -8.45
N LYS A 31 -8.11 0.26 -9.71
CA LYS A 31 -7.21 0.30 -10.86
C LYS A 31 -6.58 1.67 -11.00
N ILE A 32 -5.26 1.70 -10.97
CA ILE A 32 -4.44 2.91 -11.16
C ILE A 32 -3.21 2.57 -11.99
N SER A 33 -2.60 3.58 -12.61
CA SER A 33 -1.30 3.46 -13.26
C SER A 33 -0.16 3.42 -12.25
N LEU A 34 1.04 3.03 -12.69
CA LEU A 34 2.24 3.07 -11.85
C LEU A 34 2.56 4.50 -11.40
N GLU A 35 2.30 5.50 -12.24
CA GLU A 35 2.50 6.91 -11.92
C GLU A 35 1.53 7.39 -10.84
N GLU A 36 0.28 6.96 -10.90
CA GLU A 36 -0.73 7.25 -9.88
C GLU A 36 -0.39 6.57 -8.55
N LEU A 37 0.12 5.34 -8.59
CA LEU A 37 0.62 4.64 -7.40
C LEU A 37 1.81 5.38 -6.77
N GLN A 38 2.74 5.87 -7.60
CA GLN A 38 3.88 6.66 -7.14
C GLN A 38 3.44 7.99 -6.50
N LYS A 39 2.35 8.61 -6.99
CA LYS A 39 1.76 9.80 -6.35
C LYS A 39 1.04 9.47 -5.04
N LEU A 40 0.36 8.32 -4.98
CA LEU A 40 -0.37 7.87 -3.80
C LEU A 40 0.58 7.54 -2.64
N VAL A 41 1.69 6.85 -2.94
CA VAL A 41 2.70 6.45 -1.95
C VAL A 41 4.09 6.82 -2.46
N PRO A 42 4.53 8.08 -2.24
CA PRO A 42 5.75 8.62 -2.86
C PRO A 42 7.04 8.11 -2.23
N TYR A 43 6.98 7.56 -1.02
CA TYR A 43 8.15 7.14 -0.25
C TYR A 43 8.71 5.76 -0.66
N ILE A 44 8.02 5.05 -1.56
CA ILE A 44 8.47 3.78 -2.12
C ILE A 44 8.77 3.99 -3.61
N ASN A 45 9.92 3.50 -4.07
CA ASN A 45 10.25 3.48 -5.50
C ASN A 45 9.60 2.25 -6.16
N TRP A 46 8.36 2.41 -6.61
CA TRP A 46 7.57 1.31 -7.15
C TRP A 46 8.14 0.74 -8.45
N ASN A 47 8.73 1.59 -9.29
CA ASN A 47 9.40 1.14 -10.51
C ASN A 47 10.54 0.14 -10.18
N SER A 48 11.42 0.51 -9.25
CA SER A 48 12.53 -0.37 -8.84
C SER A 48 12.01 -1.64 -8.16
N TYR A 49 10.97 -1.52 -7.32
CA TYR A 49 10.35 -2.66 -6.66
C TYR A 49 9.82 -3.68 -7.68
N PHE A 50 9.02 -3.24 -8.66
CA PHE A 50 8.42 -4.14 -9.65
C PHE A 50 9.41 -4.66 -10.68
N THR A 51 10.38 -3.85 -11.13
CA THR A 51 11.46 -4.33 -12.00
C THR A 51 12.30 -5.41 -11.29
N THR A 52 12.60 -5.25 -10.00
CA THR A 52 13.32 -6.28 -9.23
C THR A 52 12.52 -7.59 -9.11
N LEU A 53 11.19 -7.50 -9.15
CA LEU A 53 10.28 -8.65 -9.19
C LEU A 53 10.10 -9.24 -10.60
N GLY A 54 10.72 -8.66 -11.63
CA GLY A 54 10.58 -9.08 -13.03
C GLY A 54 9.26 -8.66 -13.71
N LEU A 55 8.57 -7.67 -13.14
CA LEU A 55 7.28 -7.16 -13.63
C LEU A 55 7.46 -5.87 -14.45
N GLU A 56 8.04 -6.00 -15.65
CA GLU A 56 8.44 -4.84 -16.48
C GLU A 56 7.35 -4.33 -17.45
N ASN A 57 6.31 -5.12 -17.72
CA ASN A 57 5.31 -4.82 -18.76
C ASN A 57 3.87 -4.78 -18.23
N VAL A 58 3.67 -4.26 -17.02
CA VAL A 58 2.34 -4.14 -16.38
C VAL A 58 1.85 -2.69 -16.46
N ASN A 59 0.77 -2.48 -17.20
CA ASN A 59 0.21 -1.14 -17.43
C ASN A 59 -0.80 -0.71 -16.35
N GLU A 60 -1.48 -1.66 -15.70
CA GLU A 60 -2.52 -1.41 -14.71
C GLU A 60 -2.21 -2.13 -13.40
N TRP A 61 -2.34 -1.42 -12.29
CA TRP A 61 -2.16 -1.94 -10.94
C TRP A 61 -3.45 -1.83 -10.16
N ASN A 62 -3.86 -2.92 -9.52
CA ASN A 62 -5.00 -2.89 -8.60
C ASN A 62 -4.51 -2.73 -7.16
N VAL A 63 -4.91 -1.64 -6.50
CA VAL A 63 -4.64 -1.41 -5.07
C VAL A 63 -5.88 -1.73 -4.26
N SER A 64 -5.80 -2.70 -3.34
CA SER A 64 -6.98 -3.07 -2.54
C SER A 64 -7.28 -2.08 -1.42
N GLN A 65 -6.38 -1.93 -0.45
CA GLN A 65 -6.58 -1.05 0.70
C GLN A 65 -5.69 0.19 0.57
N LYS A 66 -6.21 1.24 -0.08
CA LYS A 66 -5.45 2.46 -0.36
C LYS A 66 -4.89 3.11 0.91
N GLU A 67 -5.74 3.26 1.91
CA GLU A 67 -5.41 3.92 3.18
C GLU A 67 -4.32 3.16 3.95
N SER A 68 -4.42 1.82 3.98
CA SER A 68 -3.39 0.97 4.58
C SER A 68 -2.04 1.12 3.86
N LEU A 69 -2.05 1.16 2.53
CA LEU A 69 -0.82 1.32 1.74
C LEU A 69 -0.17 2.69 1.91
N VAL A 70 -0.97 3.75 2.06
CA VAL A 70 -0.48 5.11 2.39
C VAL A 70 0.18 5.14 3.77
N GLU A 71 -0.39 4.44 4.75
CA GLU A 71 0.20 4.36 6.09
C GLU A 71 1.55 3.63 6.07
N VAL A 72 1.69 2.56 5.27
CA VAL A 72 2.99 1.90 5.05
C VAL A 72 4.03 2.90 4.57
N GLY A 73 3.71 3.70 3.56
CA GLY A 73 4.63 4.75 3.07
C GLY A 73 5.00 5.75 4.16
N THR A 74 4.03 6.18 4.95
CA THR A 74 4.23 7.13 6.06
C THR A 74 5.12 6.55 7.16
N ILE A 75 4.99 5.25 7.48
CA ILE A 75 5.86 4.55 8.44
C ILE A 75 7.30 4.46 7.91
N ILE A 76 7.49 4.23 6.62
CA ILE A 76 8.83 4.13 6.01
C ILE A 76 9.53 5.50 6.01
N ALA A 77 8.77 6.58 5.87
CA ALA A 77 9.30 7.94 5.85
C ALA A 77 9.63 8.50 7.25
N SER A 78 9.11 7.90 8.32
CA SER A 78 9.27 8.35 9.72
C SER A 78 10.51 7.77 10.38
#